data_AF-A0A521JZN8-F1
#
_entry.id   AF-A0A521JZN8-F1
#
_cell.length_a   1.000
_cell.length_b   1.000
_cell.length_c   1.000
_cell.angle_alpha   90.00
_cell.angle_beta   90.00
_cell.angle_gamma   90.00
#
_symmetry.space_group_name_H-M   'P 1'
#
loop_
_entity.id
_entity.type
_entity.pdbx_description
1 polymer ?
#
loop_
_entity_poly.entity_id
_entity_poly.type
_entity_poly.pdbx_seq_one_letter_code
_entity_poly.pdbx_strand_id
1 'polypeptide(L)'
;MGEPSKDSLDKMWKFVKGFAEKSGTTFHPTPAVTEAVVKGLAMHVEELGRPLCPCNFYKDKQAEAKLRRWICACDEMQIYKYCHCLLFVREDGMPITEYLPEGHEGREVYGVITDPTPEKGRALRHKAQAQPEAARPANQDDQRKP
;
A
#
# COMPACT_ATOMS: atom_id res chain seq x y z
N MET A 1 -12.08 -11.55 13.99
CA MET A 1 -10.72 -11.64 13.40
C MET A 1 -9.77 -11.97 14.52
N GLY A 2 -9.02 -13.06 14.39
CA GLY A 2 -8.07 -13.49 15.43
C GLY A 2 -6.82 -12.61 15.48
N GLU A 3 -6.05 -12.73 16.56
CA GLU A 3 -4.67 -12.22 16.59
C GLU A 3 -3.77 -13.10 15.71
N PRO A 4 -2.88 -12.55 14.86
CA PRO A 4 -1.89 -13.35 14.17
C PRO A 4 -0.90 -13.94 15.18
N SER A 5 -0.21 -15.01 14.79
CA SER A 5 0.88 -15.54 15.61
C SER A 5 1.99 -14.51 15.78
N LYS A 6 2.70 -14.61 16.92
CA LYS A 6 3.88 -13.78 17.20
C LYS A 6 4.92 -13.87 16.07
N ASP A 7 5.15 -15.07 15.54
CA ASP A 7 6.12 -15.30 14.46
C ASP A 7 5.75 -14.55 13.18
N SER A 8 4.48 -14.56 12.78
CA SER A 8 4.00 -13.79 11.63
C SER A 8 4.10 -12.30 11.86
N LEU A 9 3.78 -11.84 13.08
CA LEU A 9 3.89 -10.43 13.47
C LEU A 9 5.34 -9.95 13.45
N ASP A 10 6.28 -10.73 14.01
CA ASP A 10 7.72 -10.41 14.04
C ASP A 10 8.31 -10.38 12.62
N LYS A 11 7.90 -11.32 11.76
CA LYS A 11 8.26 -11.31 10.33
C LYS A 11 7.77 -10.04 9.64
N MET A 12 6.53 -9.62 9.88
CA MET A 12 5.99 -8.41 9.29
C MET A 12 6.69 -7.16 9.81
N TRP A 13 6.96 -7.06 11.11
CA TRP A 13 7.73 -5.96 11.69
C TRP A 13 9.13 -5.85 11.08
N LYS A 14 9.84 -6.97 10.94
CA LYS A 14 11.15 -7.00 10.28
C LYS A 14 11.06 -6.51 8.84
N PHE A 15 10.07 -6.98 8.09
CA PHE A 15 9.84 -6.57 6.70
C PHE A 15 9.54 -5.07 6.58
N VAL A 16 8.57 -4.55 7.34
CA VAL A 16 8.14 -3.15 7.20
C VAL A 16 9.22 -2.18 7.66
N LYS A 17 10.00 -2.51 8.70
CA LYS A 17 11.14 -1.68 9.15
C LYS A 17 12.21 -1.58 8.06
N GLY A 18 12.62 -2.73 7.51
CA GLY A 18 13.60 -2.76 6.43
C GLY A 18 13.11 -2.06 5.16
N PHE A 19 11.81 -2.18 4.83
CA PHE A 19 11.25 -1.49 3.67
C PHE A 19 11.16 0.02 3.89
N ALA A 20 10.77 0.49 5.08
CA ALA A 20 10.72 1.91 5.42
C ALA A 20 12.11 2.57 5.25
N GLU A 21 13.16 1.93 5.79
CA GLU A 21 14.54 2.38 5.63
C GLU A 21 14.96 2.42 4.15
N LYS A 22 14.73 1.32 3.41
CA LYS A 22 15.07 1.20 1.98
C LYS A 22 14.34 2.22 1.10
N SER A 23 13.10 2.53 1.44
CA SER A 23 12.28 3.48 0.69
C SER A 23 12.45 4.92 1.18
N GLY A 24 13.13 5.18 2.30
CA GLY A 24 13.27 6.52 2.85
C GLY A 24 11.95 7.11 3.36
N THR A 25 11.03 6.25 3.78
CA THR A 25 9.77 6.63 4.43
C THR A 25 9.81 6.33 5.91
N THR A 26 8.85 6.87 6.65
CA THR A 26 8.62 6.60 8.06
C THR A 26 7.26 5.92 8.26
N PHE A 27 7.01 5.42 9.47
CA PHE A 27 5.67 4.96 9.86
C PHE A 27 4.77 6.13 10.24
N HIS A 28 3.46 5.94 10.17
CA HIS A 28 2.51 6.97 10.56
C HIS A 28 2.76 7.44 12.01
N PRO A 29 2.71 8.75 12.29
CA PRO A 29 2.93 9.31 13.63
C PRO A 29 1.97 8.77 14.70
N THR A 30 0.78 8.33 14.29
CA THR A 30 -0.17 7.61 15.15
C THR A 30 0.14 6.10 15.15
N PRO A 31 0.68 5.53 16.24
CA PRO A 31 1.14 4.13 16.25
C PRO A 31 0.05 3.12 15.94
N ALA A 32 -1.19 3.39 16.36
CA ALA A 32 -2.34 2.52 16.13
C ALA A 32 -2.61 2.25 14.63
N VAL A 33 -2.31 3.22 13.75
CA VAL A 33 -2.44 3.03 12.29
C VAL A 33 -1.43 1.98 11.83
N THR A 34 -0.16 2.17 12.19
CA THR A 34 0.93 1.24 11.87
C THR A 34 0.66 -0.15 12.40
N GLU A 35 0.27 -0.26 13.67
CA GLU A 35 -0.04 -1.55 14.32
C GLU A 35 -1.19 -2.28 13.63
N ALA A 36 -2.28 -1.58 13.30
CA ALA A 36 -3.42 -2.17 12.60
C ALA A 36 -3.02 -2.70 11.22
N VAL A 37 -2.23 -1.94 10.45
CA VAL A 37 -1.78 -2.37 9.12
C VAL A 37 -0.82 -3.55 9.22
N VAL A 38 0.17 -3.52 10.12
CA VAL A 38 1.13 -4.62 10.32
C VAL A 38 0.42 -5.89 10.76
N LYS A 39 -0.56 -5.78 11.66
CA LYS A 39 -1.40 -6.90 12.07
C LYS A 39 -2.19 -7.48 10.90
N GLY A 40 -2.83 -6.63 10.09
CA GLY A 40 -3.57 -7.07 8.91
C GLY A 40 -2.69 -7.78 7.87
N LEU A 41 -1.47 -7.28 7.66
CA LEU A 41 -0.48 -7.94 6.81
C LEU A 41 -0.09 -9.32 7.36
N ALA A 42 0.13 -9.43 8.67
CA ALA A 42 0.49 -10.68 9.32
C ALA A 42 -0.65 -11.72 9.22
N MET A 43 -1.89 -11.29 9.42
CA MET A 43 -3.07 -12.14 9.22
C MET A 43 -3.16 -12.66 7.79
N HIS A 44 -2.97 -11.81 6.78
CA HIS A 44 -2.98 -12.26 5.38
C HIS A 44 -1.81 -13.19 5.04
N VAL A 45 -0.66 -13.08 5.71
CA VAL A 45 0.42 -14.08 5.56
C VAL A 45 -0.03 -15.45 6.04
N GLU A 46 -0.76 -15.54 7.16
CA GLU A 46 -1.26 -16.81 7.68
C GLU A 46 -2.40 -17.38 6.83
N GLU A 47 -3.34 -16.53 6.41
CA GLU A 47 -4.52 -16.95 5.64
C GLU A 47 -4.23 -17.24 4.16
N LEU A 48 -3.32 -16.46 3.55
CA LEU A 48 -3.12 -16.42 2.09
C LEU A 48 -1.69 -16.80 1.69
N GLY A 49 -0.79 -17.00 2.66
CA GLY A 49 0.64 -17.24 2.44
C GLY A 49 1.44 -16.00 1.99
N ARG A 50 0.77 -14.85 1.76
CA ARG A 50 1.40 -13.60 1.28
C ARG A 50 0.83 -12.38 1.98
N PRO A 51 1.61 -11.30 2.18
CA PRO A 51 1.17 -10.07 2.85
C PRO A 51 0.31 -9.20 1.91
N LEU A 52 -0.88 -9.69 1.54
CA LEU A 52 -1.85 -8.93 0.76
C LEU A 52 -2.21 -7.64 1.52
N CYS A 53 -2.27 -6.51 0.82
CA CYS A 53 -2.57 -5.21 1.41
C CYS A 53 -3.90 -5.24 2.19
N PRO A 54 -3.92 -4.90 3.50
CA PRO A 54 -5.12 -5.06 4.33
C PRO A 54 -6.12 -3.92 4.21
N CYS A 55 -5.76 -2.80 3.57
CA CYS A 55 -6.60 -1.60 3.46
C CYS A 55 -7.45 -1.56 2.18
N ASN A 56 -7.56 -2.66 1.43
CA ASN A 56 -8.39 -2.74 0.23
C ASN A 56 -9.48 -3.82 0.38
N PHE A 57 -10.57 -3.66 -0.37
CA PHE A 57 -11.64 -4.64 -0.48
C PHE A 57 -11.37 -5.58 -1.65
N TYR A 58 -11.34 -6.89 -1.39
CA TYR A 58 -11.15 -7.91 -2.41
C TYR A 58 -12.36 -8.82 -2.46
N LYS A 59 -12.91 -9.03 -3.67
CA LYS A 59 -13.96 -10.02 -3.90
C LYS A 59 -13.45 -11.44 -3.61
N ASP A 60 -12.22 -11.74 -4.03
CA ASP A 60 -11.54 -13.00 -3.77
C ASP A 60 -10.08 -12.74 -3.37
N LYS A 61 -9.83 -12.82 -2.06
CA LYS A 61 -8.48 -12.63 -1.51
C LYS A 61 -7.48 -13.69 -1.99
N GLN A 62 -7.92 -14.93 -2.23
CA GLN A 62 -7.02 -16.02 -2.64
C GLN A 62 -6.57 -15.83 -4.10
N ALA A 63 -7.46 -15.37 -4.97
CA ALA A 63 -7.11 -15.02 -6.34
C ALA A 63 -6.13 -13.82 -6.38
N GLU A 64 -6.44 -12.75 -5.64
CA GLU A 64 -5.60 -11.55 -5.56
C GLU A 64 -4.24 -11.83 -4.92
N ALA A 65 -4.19 -12.69 -3.91
CA ALA A 65 -2.96 -13.14 -3.30
C ALA A 65 -2.09 -14.00 -4.22
N LYS A 66 -2.53 -14.36 -5.43
CA LYS A 66 -1.65 -14.95 -6.47
C LYS A 66 -1.02 -13.86 -7.33
N LEU A 67 -1.64 -12.69 -7.46
CA LEU A 67 -1.18 -11.55 -8.26
C LEU A 67 -0.25 -10.61 -7.48
N ARG A 68 0.69 -9.96 -8.17
CA ARG A 68 1.71 -9.10 -7.51
C ARG A 68 1.18 -7.73 -7.06
N ARG A 69 0.13 -7.24 -7.72
CA ARG A 69 -0.39 -5.88 -7.65
C ARG A 69 -0.54 -5.36 -6.22
N TRP A 70 -1.14 -6.17 -5.34
CA TRP A 70 -1.53 -5.77 -3.99
C TRP A 70 -0.68 -6.38 -2.87
N ILE A 71 0.38 -7.12 -3.19
CA ILE A 71 1.26 -7.69 -2.16
C ILE A 71 2.19 -6.61 -1.63
N CYS A 72 2.18 -6.40 -0.31
CA CYS A 72 3.00 -5.38 0.33
C CYS A 72 4.51 -5.65 0.12
N ALA A 73 5.32 -4.69 -0.29
CA ALA A 73 4.96 -3.35 -0.77
C ALA A 73 4.36 -3.44 -2.18
N CYS A 74 3.11 -2.95 -2.32
CA CYS A 74 2.28 -3.07 -3.51
C CYS A 74 2.87 -2.29 -4.70
N ASP A 75 2.30 -2.48 -5.88
CA ASP A 75 2.79 -1.83 -7.09
C ASP A 75 2.75 -0.29 -6.97
N GLU A 76 1.71 0.30 -6.37
CA GLU A 76 1.66 1.75 -6.15
C GLU A 76 2.82 2.26 -5.30
N MET A 77 3.16 1.53 -4.22
CA MET A 77 4.31 1.88 -3.40
C MET A 77 5.63 1.73 -4.17
N GLN A 78 5.75 0.73 -5.05
CA GLN A 78 7.00 0.50 -5.79
C GLN A 78 7.12 1.32 -7.08
N ILE A 79 6.03 1.82 -7.63
CA ILE A 79 6.01 2.64 -8.86
C ILE A 79 5.97 4.13 -8.49
N TYR A 80 5.09 4.50 -7.56
CA TYR A 80 4.77 5.90 -7.23
C TYR A 80 5.14 6.30 -5.79
N LYS A 81 5.65 5.37 -4.96
CA LYS A 81 5.93 5.61 -3.53
C LYS A 81 4.71 6.03 -2.71
N TYR A 82 3.52 5.72 -3.22
CA TYR A 82 2.26 5.99 -2.56
C TYR A 82 1.81 4.78 -1.75
N CYS A 83 1.48 4.99 -0.48
CA CYS A 83 0.93 3.96 0.41
C CYS A 83 -0.46 4.38 0.90
N HIS A 84 -1.51 3.83 0.29
CA HIS A 84 -2.89 4.09 0.72
C HIS A 84 -3.14 3.73 2.19
N CYS A 85 -2.50 2.68 2.70
CA CYS A 85 -2.65 2.27 4.09
C CYS A 85 -1.97 3.23 5.10
N LEU A 86 -1.27 4.26 4.62
CA LEU A 86 -0.48 5.19 5.43
C LEU A 86 0.60 4.52 6.29
N LEU A 87 1.04 3.31 5.91
CA LEU A 87 2.13 2.62 6.61
C LEU A 87 3.49 3.22 6.26
N PHE A 88 3.68 3.63 5.01
CA PHE A 88 4.93 4.24 4.52
C PHE A 88 4.64 5.68 4.09
N VAL A 89 4.99 6.63 4.94
CA VAL A 89 4.62 8.04 4.82
C VAL A 89 5.82 8.96 5.08
N ARG A 90 5.65 10.26 4.86
CA ARG A 90 6.56 11.30 5.33
C ARG A 90 6.53 11.40 6.86
N GLU A 91 7.51 12.11 7.43
CA GLU A 91 7.59 12.35 8.88
C GLU A 91 6.34 13.07 9.45
N ASP A 92 5.67 13.89 8.63
CA ASP A 92 4.42 14.57 8.98
C ASP A 92 3.18 13.66 8.91
N GLY A 93 3.34 12.39 8.55
CA GLY A 93 2.26 11.41 8.41
C GLY A 93 1.55 11.44 7.06
N MET A 94 1.90 12.36 6.17
CA MET A 94 1.24 12.49 4.87
C MET A 94 1.80 11.50 3.84
N PRO A 95 0.94 10.96 2.95
CA PRO A 95 1.40 10.10 1.86
C PRO A 95 2.17 10.90 0.82
N ILE A 96 3.10 10.24 0.12
CA ILE A 96 3.79 10.82 -1.02
C ILE A 96 2.92 10.64 -2.26
N THR A 97 2.58 11.75 -2.94
CA THR A 97 1.64 11.74 -4.07
C THR A 97 2.19 12.39 -5.34
N GLU A 98 3.39 13.00 -5.29
CA GLU A 98 3.96 13.71 -6.45
C GLU A 98 4.17 12.86 -7.70
N TYR A 99 4.36 11.55 -7.54
CA TYR A 99 4.57 10.62 -8.66
C TYR A 99 3.29 10.01 -9.20
N LEU A 100 2.15 10.23 -8.52
CA LEU A 100 0.87 9.71 -8.98
C LEU A 100 0.45 10.42 -10.29
N PRO A 101 -0.13 9.68 -11.24
CA PRO A 101 -0.67 10.28 -12.46
C PRO A 101 -1.83 11.24 -12.13
N GLU A 102 -2.13 12.13 -13.06
CA GLU A 102 -3.31 12.98 -12.98
C GLU A 102 -4.59 12.12 -12.96
N GLY A 103 -5.61 12.54 -12.20
CA GLY A 103 -6.84 11.77 -12.00
C GLY A 103 -6.72 10.56 -11.06
N HIS A 104 -5.55 10.33 -10.45
CA HIS A 104 -5.41 9.33 -9.39
C HIS A 104 -6.05 9.84 -8.09
N GLU A 105 -6.93 9.03 -7.47
CA GLU A 105 -7.68 9.41 -6.27
C GLU A 105 -6.79 9.98 -5.16
N GLY A 106 -5.67 9.33 -4.83
CA GLY A 106 -4.72 9.84 -3.84
C GLY A 106 -4.20 11.27 -4.14
N ARG A 107 -4.02 11.62 -5.41
CA ARG A 107 -3.60 12.97 -5.81
C ARG A 107 -4.76 13.97 -5.79
N GLU A 108 -5.98 13.54 -6.08
CA GLU A 108 -7.17 14.37 -5.98
C GLU A 108 -7.50 14.72 -4.52
N VAL A 109 -7.36 13.75 -3.61
CA VAL A 109 -7.67 13.91 -2.18
C VAL A 109 -6.60 14.73 -1.45
N TYR A 110 -5.33 14.39 -1.66
CA TYR A 110 -4.24 14.99 -0.88
C TYR A 110 -3.51 16.12 -1.61
N GLY A 111 -3.80 16.34 -2.89
CA GLY A 111 -3.01 17.21 -3.75
C GLY A 111 -1.64 16.61 -4.09
N VAL A 112 -0.68 17.46 -4.42
CA VAL A 112 0.70 17.08 -4.74
C VAL A 112 1.57 17.23 -3.49
N ILE A 113 1.99 16.09 -2.95
CA ILE A 113 2.86 16.01 -1.77
C ILE A 113 4.19 15.42 -2.21
N THR A 114 5.25 16.19 -1.97
CA THR A 114 6.60 15.88 -2.39
C THR A 114 7.23 14.75 -1.58
N ASP A 115 8.10 13.99 -2.22
CA ASP A 115 8.98 12.98 -1.67
C ASP A 115 10.23 13.65 -1.10
N PRO A 116 10.49 13.58 0.22
CA PRO A 116 11.70 14.10 0.80
C PRO A 116 12.96 13.26 0.47
N THR A 117 12.80 12.04 -0.04
CA THR A 117 13.90 11.11 -0.36
C THR A 117 13.76 10.50 -1.77
N PRO A 118 13.76 11.33 -2.84
CA PRO A 118 13.49 10.91 -4.22
C PRO A 118 14.49 9.87 -4.77
N GLU A 119 15.68 9.80 -4.17
CA GLU A 119 16.73 8.84 -4.50
C GLU A 119 16.48 7.44 -3.94
N LYS A 120 15.53 7.27 -3.00
CA LYS A 120 15.23 6.01 -2.31
C LYS A 120 13.90 5.39 -2.75
N GLY A 121 13.84 4.06 -2.71
CA GLY A 121 12.64 3.30 -3.02
C GLY A 121 12.31 3.24 -4.52
N ARG A 122 11.01 3.23 -4.84
CA ARG A 122 10.45 3.18 -6.20
C ARG A 122 11.16 2.22 -7.17
N ALA A 123 11.42 0.99 -6.72
CA ALA A 123 12.15 -0.02 -7.51
C ALA A 123 11.51 -0.32 -8.88
N LEU A 124 10.21 -0.04 -9.03
CA LEU A 124 9.44 -0.24 -10.26
C LEU A 124 9.07 1.08 -10.96
N ARG A 125 9.77 2.20 -10.68
CA ARG A 125 9.48 3.52 -11.30
C ARG A 125 9.39 3.51 -12.83
N HIS A 126 10.15 2.64 -13.48
CA HIS A 126 10.15 2.48 -14.95
C HIS A 126 8.77 2.05 -15.49
N LYS A 127 7.91 1.45 -14.67
CA LYS A 127 6.55 1.05 -15.05
C LYS A 127 5.53 2.20 -15.04
N ALA A 128 5.87 3.35 -14.45
CA ALA A 128 4.97 4.51 -14.41
C ALA A 128 4.57 5.00 -15.81
N GLN A 129 5.46 4.85 -16.80
CA GLN A 129 5.23 5.27 -18.19
C GLN A 129 4.48 4.21 -19.02
N ALA A 130 4.34 2.99 -18.51
CA ALA A 130 3.79 1.85 -19.24
C ALA A 130 2.32 1.55 -18.89
N GLN A 131 1.67 2.37 -18.04
CA GLN A 131 0.27 2.21 -17.69
C GLN A 131 -0.59 3.27 -18.40
N PRO A 132 -1.11 2.99 -19.62
CA PRO A 132 -2.24 3.74 -20.14
C PRO A 132 -3.50 3.33 -19.35
N GLU A 133 -4.15 4.29 -18.66
CA GLU A 133 -5.55 4.40 -18.15
C GLU A 133 -6.41 3.17 -17.72
N ALA A 134 -5.97 1.93 -17.89
CA ALA A 134 -6.79 0.71 -17.89
C ALA A 134 -6.96 0.05 -16.51
N ALA A 135 -6.63 0.76 -15.42
CA ALA A 135 -6.73 0.23 -14.06
C ALA A 135 -7.85 0.86 -13.22
N ARG A 136 -8.73 1.69 -13.80
CA ARG A 136 -10.00 2.05 -13.15
C ARG A 136 -10.85 0.77 -13.03
N PRO A 137 -11.18 0.29 -11.81
CA PRO A 137 -12.23 -0.71 -11.72
C PRO A 137 -13.50 -0.10 -12.33
N ALA A 138 -14.12 -0.80 -13.27
CA ALA A 138 -15.39 -0.41 -13.82
C ALA A 138 -16.40 -0.21 -12.67
N ASN A 139 -17.02 0.97 -12.65
CA ASN A 139 -18.13 1.40 -11.79
C ASN A 139 -18.78 0.32 -10.91
N GLN A 140 -18.69 0.50 -9.59
CA GLN A 140 -19.63 -0.08 -8.63
C GLN A 140 -20.86 0.84 -8.40
N ASP A 141 -21.26 1.63 -9.40
CA ASP A 141 -22.40 2.55 -9.35
C ASP A 141 -23.65 2.03 -10.08
N ASP A 142 -23.78 0.71 -10.28
CA ASP A 142 -24.97 0.11 -10.93
C ASP A 142 -25.67 -0.97 -10.07
N GLN A 143 -25.79 -0.74 -8.76
CA GLN A 143 -26.69 -1.53 -7.89
C GLN A 143 -27.48 -0.69 -6.88
N ARG A 144 -27.47 0.64 -7.00
CA ARG A 144 -28.38 1.52 -6.27
C ARG A 144 -29.36 2.16 -7.26
N LYS A 145 -30.33 1.36 -7.69
CA LYS A 145 -31.58 1.89 -8.26
C LYS A 145 -32.72 1.48 -7.31
N PRO A 146 -33.62 2.41 -6.95
CA PRO A 146 -34.71 2.13 -6.01
C PRO A 146 -35.68 1.07 -6.53
#